data_AF-R6DCQ5-F1
#
_entry.id   AF-R6DCQ5-F1
#
_cell.length_a   1.000
_cell.length_b   1.000
_cell.length_c   1.000
_cell.angle_alpha   90.00
_cell.angle_beta   90.00
_cell.angle_gamma   90.00
#
_symmetry.space_group_name_H-M   'P 1'
#
loop_
_entity.id
_entity.type
_entity.pdbx_description
1 polymer ?
#
loop_
_entity_poly.entity_id
_entity_poly.type
_entity_poly.pdbx_seq_one_letter_code
_entity_poly.pdbx_strand_id
1 'polypeptide(L)'
;MTFHPRGRTTSATWFNDAPWLDFNMFQSGHRRYGQRFGDGDYPIEENTEEDNWRFVERSMAMKPMKPVIDGEPIYEEIPHGLHDENELLWKDYDVRRYAYWSVFAGSFGHTYGHNSIMQFIKPGVGGAYGAKKPWYDALNDPGYNQMKYLKNLMLTFPFFERVPDQSIIAGQNGERYDRAIATRGNDYLMVYNYTGRPMEVDFSKISGAKKNAWWYTTKDGKLEYIGEFDNGVHKFQHDSGYCSGNDHVLIVVDSSKDYLNKDWTEINAHE
;
A
#
# COMPACT_ATOMS: atom_id res chain seq x y z
N MET A 1 12.54 6.11 18.25
CA MET A 1 11.82 5.04 18.95
C MET A 1 10.35 5.07 18.57
N THR A 2 9.70 3.91 18.55
CA THR A 2 8.26 3.75 18.28
C THR A 2 7.69 2.68 19.21
N PHE A 3 6.40 2.39 19.07
CA PHE A 3 5.69 1.36 19.84
C PHE A 3 4.89 0.44 18.92
N HIS A 4 5.16 -0.86 18.96
CA HIS A 4 4.39 -1.86 18.23
C HIS A 4 3.10 -2.21 19.00
N PRO A 5 1.91 -1.86 18.51
CA PRO A 5 0.69 -2.04 19.26
C PRO A 5 0.06 -3.42 19.00
N ARG A 6 -1.16 -3.65 19.52
CA ARG A 6 -1.94 -4.87 19.25
C ARG A 6 -2.56 -4.81 17.84
N GLY A 7 -2.81 -5.96 17.23
CA GLY A 7 -3.56 -6.04 15.96
C GLY A 7 -4.88 -5.25 15.97
N ARG A 8 -5.11 -4.53 14.87
CA ARG A 8 -6.21 -3.57 14.64
C ARG A 8 -6.15 -2.34 15.55
N THR A 9 -4.97 -1.96 16.05
CA THR A 9 -4.78 -0.74 16.84
C THR A 9 -3.56 0.05 16.38
N THR A 10 -3.49 1.32 16.76
CA THR A 10 -2.37 2.22 16.47
C THR A 10 -1.77 2.76 17.77
N SER A 11 -0.45 2.86 17.84
CA SER A 11 0.26 3.49 18.97
C SER A 11 -0.18 4.94 19.22
N ALA A 12 -0.65 5.65 18.20
CA ALA A 12 -1.14 7.01 18.31
C ALA A 12 -2.24 7.14 19.38
N THR A 13 -3.12 6.13 19.50
CA THR A 13 -4.20 6.07 20.50
C THR A 13 -3.74 6.30 21.93
N TRP A 14 -2.52 5.90 22.28
CA TRP A 14 -2.01 5.97 23.65
C TRP A 14 -0.80 6.91 23.81
N PHE A 15 0.02 7.03 22.75
CA PHE A 15 1.37 7.58 22.87
C PHE A 15 1.67 8.69 21.86
N ASN A 16 0.67 9.26 21.18
CA ASN A 16 0.93 10.34 20.21
C ASN A 16 1.68 11.52 20.86
N ASP A 17 1.34 11.87 22.10
CA ASP A 17 1.98 12.98 22.83
C ASP A 17 3.20 12.55 23.64
N ALA A 18 3.56 11.26 23.62
CA ALA A 18 4.70 10.76 24.37
C ALA A 18 6.00 11.36 23.81
N PRO A 19 6.82 12.05 24.63
CA PRO A 19 8.05 12.69 24.16
C PRO A 19 9.10 11.71 23.62
N TRP A 20 9.06 10.45 24.06
CA TRP A 20 9.99 9.39 23.63
C TRP A 20 9.57 8.73 22.30
N LEU A 21 8.33 8.93 21.85
CA LEU A 21 7.82 8.31 20.62
C LEU A 21 8.05 9.25 19.44
N ASP A 22 8.96 8.89 18.54
CA ASP A 22 9.30 9.73 17.39
C ASP A 22 8.29 9.59 16.25
N PHE A 23 7.75 8.38 16.06
CA PHE A 23 6.75 8.07 15.03
C PHE A 23 5.80 6.98 15.50
N ASN A 24 4.58 6.99 14.98
CA ASN A 24 3.55 6.02 15.27
C ASN A 24 3.72 4.76 14.41
N MET A 25 3.33 3.62 14.95
CA MET A 25 3.18 2.34 14.26
C MET A 25 1.79 1.78 14.54
N PHE A 26 1.24 1.03 13.59
CA PHE A 26 0.04 0.22 13.74
C PHE A 26 0.26 -1.20 13.22
N GLN A 27 -0.64 -2.11 13.61
CA GLN A 27 -0.70 -3.48 13.10
C GLN A 27 -2.07 -3.66 12.44
N SER A 28 -2.13 -3.74 11.11
CA SER A 28 -3.39 -4.00 10.40
C SER A 28 -3.73 -5.49 10.28
N GLY A 29 -2.74 -6.37 10.31
CA GLY A 29 -2.93 -7.81 10.12
C GLY A 29 -3.75 -8.52 11.22
N HIS A 30 -4.25 -9.74 11.00
CA HIS A 30 -4.23 -10.53 9.75
C HIS A 30 -5.64 -11.03 9.39
N ARG A 31 -6.68 -10.32 9.85
CA ARG A 31 -8.08 -10.71 9.64
C ARG A 31 -8.60 -10.15 8.32
N ARG A 32 -9.44 -10.92 7.63
CA ARG A 32 -10.16 -10.45 6.44
C ARG A 32 -11.40 -9.64 6.84
N TYR A 33 -12.07 -9.03 5.86
CA TYR A 33 -13.33 -8.32 6.10
C TYR A 33 -14.35 -9.15 6.88
N GLY A 34 -14.91 -8.55 7.94
CA GLY A 34 -15.97 -9.14 8.76
C GLY A 34 -15.55 -10.34 9.60
N GLN A 35 -14.26 -10.64 9.70
CA GLN A 35 -13.79 -11.85 10.39
C GLN A 35 -13.72 -11.66 11.92
N ARG A 36 -14.88 -11.79 12.56
CA ARG A 36 -15.04 -11.78 14.03
C ARG A 36 -14.97 -13.19 14.60
N PHE A 37 -14.50 -13.32 15.84
CA PHE A 37 -14.46 -14.58 16.59
C PHE A 37 -15.20 -14.47 17.93
N GLY A 38 -16.30 -13.70 17.96
CA GLY A 38 -17.03 -13.41 19.20
C GLY A 38 -16.28 -12.47 20.15
N ASP A 39 -15.39 -11.63 19.61
CA ASP A 39 -14.35 -10.90 20.37
C ASP A 39 -14.84 -9.77 21.30
N GLY A 40 -16.13 -9.68 21.64
CA GLY A 40 -16.66 -8.58 22.46
C GLY A 40 -16.38 -7.21 21.82
N ASP A 41 -15.74 -6.31 22.57
CA ASP A 41 -15.34 -4.98 22.10
C ASP A 41 -14.37 -5.07 20.90
N TYR A 42 -14.66 -4.28 19.85
CA TYR A 42 -13.90 -4.30 18.61
C TYR A 42 -13.22 -2.93 18.38
N PRO A 43 -11.89 -2.88 18.14
CA PRO A 43 -11.14 -1.62 18.09
C PRO A 43 -11.36 -0.83 16.78
N ILE A 44 -12.12 -1.40 15.85
CA ILE A 44 -12.42 -0.83 14.53
C ILE A 44 -13.91 -1.03 14.21
N GLU A 45 -14.38 -0.32 13.20
CA GLU A 45 -15.71 -0.54 12.62
C GLU A 45 -15.77 -1.93 11.95
N GLU A 46 -16.91 -2.61 12.04
CA GLU A 46 -17.08 -3.91 11.41
C GLU A 46 -16.96 -3.82 9.89
N ASN A 47 -16.35 -4.82 9.25
CA ASN A 47 -16.07 -4.84 7.81
C ASN A 47 -15.04 -3.79 7.34
N THR A 48 -14.11 -3.39 8.21
CA THR A 48 -13.00 -2.48 7.85
C THR A 48 -11.60 -3.09 8.07
N GLU A 49 -11.53 -4.41 8.30
CA GLU A 49 -10.29 -5.11 8.66
C GLU A 49 -9.17 -4.92 7.65
N GLU A 50 -9.50 -4.95 6.36
CA GLU A 50 -8.50 -4.87 5.29
C GLU A 50 -8.25 -3.43 4.80
N ASP A 51 -9.02 -2.47 5.31
CA ASP A 51 -8.87 -1.05 5.01
C ASP A 51 -7.72 -0.44 5.83
N ASN A 52 -6.49 -0.94 5.65
CA ASN A 52 -5.36 -0.53 6.48
C ASN A 52 -5.04 0.98 6.39
N TRP A 53 -5.42 1.63 5.28
CA TRP A 53 -5.39 3.09 5.10
C TRP A 53 -6.15 3.86 6.20
N ARG A 54 -7.20 3.29 6.81
CA ARG A 54 -7.95 3.93 7.90
C ARG A 54 -7.14 4.10 9.19
N PHE A 55 -6.12 3.27 9.42
CA PHE A 55 -5.22 3.45 10.56
C PHE A 55 -4.27 4.62 10.35
N VAL A 56 -3.82 4.83 9.11
CA VAL A 56 -2.99 5.98 8.73
C VAL A 56 -3.76 7.27 8.96
N GLU A 57 -4.98 7.37 8.40
CA GLU A 57 -5.85 8.54 8.54
C GLU A 57 -6.11 8.90 10.01
N ARG A 58 -6.53 7.92 10.82
CA ARG A 58 -6.79 8.14 12.26
C ARG A 58 -5.55 8.51 13.05
N SER A 59 -4.38 7.97 12.69
CA SER A 59 -3.12 8.28 13.37
C SER A 59 -2.64 9.71 13.05
N MET A 60 -2.67 10.11 11.77
CA MET A 60 -2.20 11.43 11.33
C MET A 60 -3.18 12.57 11.67
N ALA A 61 -4.44 12.23 11.97
CA ALA A 61 -5.43 13.17 12.48
C ALA A 61 -5.10 13.68 13.90
N MET A 62 -4.32 12.92 14.68
CA MET A 62 -3.90 13.35 16.02
C MET A 62 -2.88 14.49 15.95
N LYS A 63 -2.92 15.39 16.95
CA LYS A 63 -2.04 16.56 17.05
C LYS A 63 -1.21 16.54 18.33
N PRO A 64 0.09 16.90 18.28
CA PRO A 64 0.86 17.22 17.07
C PRO A 64 0.98 16.01 16.14
N MET A 65 0.96 16.27 14.82
CA MET A 65 1.06 15.21 13.83
C MET A 65 2.44 14.55 13.91
N LYS A 66 2.49 13.22 13.99
CA LYS A 66 3.72 12.43 13.87
C LYS A 66 3.63 11.49 12.66
N PRO A 67 4.77 11.14 12.02
CA PRO A 67 4.79 10.14 10.96
C PRO A 67 4.21 8.80 11.43
N VAL A 68 3.68 8.00 10.51
CA VAL A 68 3.10 6.67 10.81
C VAL A 68 3.53 5.60 9.80
N ILE A 69 3.58 4.35 10.24
CA ILE A 69 3.86 3.16 9.41
C ILE A 69 2.97 1.96 9.82
N ASP A 70 2.55 1.16 8.85
CA ASP A 70 2.03 -0.20 9.11
C ASP A 70 3.23 -1.10 9.40
N GLY A 71 3.46 -1.40 10.69
CA GLY A 71 4.59 -2.20 11.14
C GLY A 71 4.34 -3.70 11.07
N GLU A 72 3.08 -4.11 11.01
CA GLU A 72 2.67 -5.52 10.91
C GLU A 72 1.34 -5.62 10.14
N PRO A 73 1.40 -5.59 8.80
CA PRO A 73 0.25 -5.86 7.95
C PRO A 73 -0.08 -7.36 7.94
N ILE A 74 -0.96 -7.78 7.03
CA ILE A 74 -1.07 -9.20 6.66
C ILE A 74 0.32 -9.75 6.25
N TYR A 75 0.57 -11.02 6.55
CA TYR A 75 1.82 -11.67 6.18
C TYR A 75 1.57 -12.58 4.99
N GLU A 76 2.47 -12.61 4.03
CA GLU A 76 2.39 -13.54 2.90
C GLU A 76 2.35 -14.99 3.40
N GLU A 77 1.46 -15.79 2.82
CA GLU A 77 1.22 -17.19 3.16
C GLU A 77 0.77 -17.46 4.61
N ILE A 78 0.24 -16.45 5.32
CA ILE A 78 -0.44 -16.66 6.62
C ILE A 78 -1.95 -16.87 6.42
N PRO A 79 -2.61 -17.78 7.17
CA PRO A 79 -4.05 -17.97 7.07
C PRO A 79 -4.84 -16.73 7.45
N HIS A 80 -5.95 -16.51 6.76
CA HIS A 80 -6.90 -15.44 7.06
C HIS A 80 -7.39 -15.58 8.50
N GLY A 81 -7.03 -14.61 9.34
CA GLY A 81 -7.41 -14.56 10.75
C GLY A 81 -6.56 -15.42 11.69
N LEU A 82 -5.50 -16.08 11.20
CA LEU A 82 -4.52 -16.88 11.95
C LEU A 82 -5.02 -18.19 12.58
N HIS A 83 -6.24 -18.18 13.12
CA HIS A 83 -6.71 -19.20 14.07
C HIS A 83 -7.07 -20.56 13.46
N ASP A 84 -7.40 -20.60 12.17
CA ASP A 84 -7.65 -21.84 11.42
C ASP A 84 -6.57 -21.99 10.33
N GLU A 85 -5.79 -23.06 10.40
CA GLU A 85 -4.72 -23.33 9.43
C GLU A 85 -5.24 -23.79 8.06
N ASN A 86 -6.53 -24.15 7.95
CA ASN A 86 -7.17 -24.57 6.71
C ASN A 86 -7.89 -23.42 5.97
N GLU A 87 -7.88 -22.22 6.54
CA GLU A 87 -8.39 -21.01 5.89
C GLU A 87 -7.55 -20.62 4.67
N LEU A 88 -8.13 -19.75 3.85
CA LEU A 88 -7.40 -19.15 2.74
C LEU A 88 -6.15 -18.43 3.26
N LEU A 89 -5.07 -18.43 2.48
CA LEU A 89 -3.83 -17.74 2.82
C LEU A 89 -3.77 -16.40 2.10
N TRP A 90 -3.26 -15.38 2.79
CA TRP A 90 -2.94 -14.09 2.18
C TRP A 90 -1.85 -14.24 1.12
N LYS A 91 -2.05 -13.65 -0.06
CA LYS A 91 -1.16 -13.80 -1.22
C LYS A 91 -0.40 -12.52 -1.54
N ASP A 92 0.52 -12.62 -2.48
CA ASP A 92 1.38 -11.51 -2.92
C ASP A 92 0.58 -10.28 -3.37
N TYR A 93 -0.53 -10.47 -4.08
CA TYR A 93 -1.42 -9.38 -4.47
C TYR A 93 -2.11 -8.70 -3.27
N ASP A 94 -2.43 -9.44 -2.21
CA ASP A 94 -2.95 -8.85 -0.97
C ASP A 94 -1.86 -8.04 -0.27
N VAL A 95 -0.65 -8.58 -0.19
CA VAL A 95 0.51 -7.89 0.39
C VAL A 95 0.76 -6.56 -0.32
N ARG A 96 0.75 -6.55 -1.67
CA ARG A 96 0.87 -5.31 -2.44
C ARG A 96 -0.26 -4.33 -2.13
N ARG A 97 -1.51 -4.78 -2.06
CA ARG A 97 -2.65 -3.93 -1.67
C ARG A 97 -2.38 -3.21 -0.36
N TYR A 98 -2.00 -3.93 0.70
CA TYR A 98 -1.73 -3.34 2.01
C TYR A 98 -0.55 -2.36 1.95
N ALA A 99 0.51 -2.70 1.21
CA ALA A 99 1.69 -1.85 1.08
C ALA A 99 1.38 -0.50 0.42
N TYR A 100 0.75 -0.54 -0.76
CA TYR A 100 0.40 0.67 -1.51
C TYR A 100 -0.69 1.47 -0.81
N TRP A 101 -1.72 0.83 -0.24
CA TRP A 101 -2.76 1.53 0.54
C TRP A 101 -2.18 2.28 1.74
N SER A 102 -1.29 1.65 2.52
CA SER A 102 -0.66 2.30 3.67
C SER A 102 0.18 3.52 3.26
N VAL A 103 1.01 3.39 2.23
CA VAL A 103 1.91 4.46 1.77
C VAL A 103 1.16 5.61 1.10
N PHE A 104 0.18 5.29 0.24
CA PHE A 104 -0.61 6.30 -0.46
C PHE A 104 -1.58 7.01 0.49
N ALA A 105 -1.94 6.41 1.62
CA ALA A 105 -2.67 7.08 2.70
C ALA A 105 -1.82 8.06 3.52
N GLY A 106 -0.49 8.05 3.35
CA GLY A 106 0.43 8.99 4.03
C GLY A 106 1.49 8.34 4.92
N SER A 107 1.60 7.01 4.96
CA SER A 107 2.71 6.38 5.68
C SER A 107 4.06 6.77 5.07
N PHE A 108 5.09 6.88 5.92
CA PHE A 108 6.45 7.22 5.47
C PHE A 108 7.19 6.03 4.84
N GLY A 109 6.63 4.83 4.93
CA GLY A 109 7.16 3.57 4.41
C GLY A 109 6.19 2.43 4.70
N HIS A 110 6.67 1.20 4.61
CA HIS A 110 5.89 -0.01 4.89
C HIS A 110 6.80 -1.14 5.40
N THR A 111 6.29 -1.98 6.29
CA THR A 111 6.97 -3.20 6.74
C THR A 111 6.28 -4.44 6.17
N TYR A 112 7.02 -5.24 5.42
CA TYR A 112 6.55 -6.53 4.92
C TYR A 112 6.74 -7.64 5.96
N GLY A 113 5.90 -8.68 5.90
CA GLY A 113 6.16 -9.93 6.60
C GLY A 113 5.66 -11.16 5.85
N HIS A 114 6.23 -12.30 6.19
CA HIS A 114 5.92 -13.61 5.61
C HIS A 114 5.77 -14.63 6.75
N ASN A 115 4.76 -15.49 6.68
CA ASN A 115 4.46 -16.49 7.72
C ASN A 115 5.68 -17.35 8.09
N SER A 116 6.34 -17.94 7.08
CA SER A 116 7.55 -18.73 7.29
C SER A 116 8.80 -17.93 7.73
N ILE A 117 8.99 -16.71 7.23
CA ILE A 117 10.22 -15.93 7.48
C ILE A 117 10.22 -15.38 8.91
N MET A 118 9.11 -14.78 9.36
CA MET A 118 9.06 -14.12 10.67
C MET A 118 9.38 -15.06 11.85
N GLN A 119 9.08 -16.36 11.70
CA GLN A 119 9.35 -17.40 12.69
C GLN A 119 10.51 -18.33 12.30
N PHE A 120 11.23 -18.03 11.21
CA PHE A 120 12.38 -18.81 10.72
C PHE A 120 12.13 -20.32 10.62
N ILE A 121 11.03 -20.75 9.98
CA ILE A 121 10.68 -22.17 9.82
C ILE A 121 11.84 -22.99 9.26
N LYS A 122 12.10 -24.14 9.88
CA LYS A 122 13.12 -25.09 9.46
C LYS A 122 12.55 -26.51 9.45
N PRO A 123 13.07 -27.41 8.60
CA PRO A 123 12.72 -28.82 8.66
C PRO A 123 12.89 -29.40 10.07
N GLY A 124 11.91 -30.17 10.54
CA GLY A 124 11.90 -30.76 11.87
C GLY A 124 11.39 -29.84 13.00
N VAL A 125 11.07 -28.57 12.72
CA VAL A 125 10.45 -27.65 13.66
C VAL A 125 8.99 -27.41 13.26
N GLY A 126 8.05 -27.72 14.15
CA GLY A 126 6.63 -27.46 13.91
C GLY A 126 6.33 -25.96 13.87
N GLY A 127 5.83 -25.48 12.74
CA GLY A 127 5.50 -24.06 12.54
C GLY A 127 4.13 -23.67 13.11
N ALA A 128 4.02 -22.43 13.56
CA ALA A 128 2.73 -21.82 13.89
C ALA A 128 1.96 -21.44 12.61
N TYR A 129 0.64 -21.32 12.73
CA TYR A 129 -0.24 -20.82 11.66
C TYR A 129 -0.10 -21.59 10.33
N GLY A 130 0.04 -22.93 10.40
CA GLY A 130 0.18 -23.80 9.23
C GLY A 130 1.49 -23.68 8.47
N ALA A 131 2.48 -22.95 8.98
CA ALA A 131 3.74 -22.70 8.26
C ALA A 131 4.57 -23.99 8.09
N LYS A 132 4.85 -24.34 6.83
CA LYS A 132 5.59 -25.56 6.46
C LYS A 132 6.81 -25.29 5.57
N LYS A 133 6.78 -24.22 4.77
CA LYS A 133 7.88 -23.84 3.87
C LYS A 133 9.08 -23.34 4.69
N PRO A 134 10.30 -23.86 4.51
CA PRO A 134 11.48 -23.32 5.16
C PRO A 134 11.69 -21.84 4.86
N TRP A 135 12.15 -21.07 5.84
CA TRP A 135 12.26 -19.61 5.72
C TRP A 135 13.18 -19.16 4.59
N TYR A 136 14.26 -19.90 4.34
CA TYR A 136 15.22 -19.59 3.28
C TYR A 136 14.66 -19.89 1.89
N ASP A 137 13.70 -20.80 1.78
CA ASP A 137 12.99 -21.06 0.52
C ASP A 137 11.95 -19.96 0.26
N ALA A 138 11.28 -19.48 1.32
CA ALA A 138 10.31 -18.39 1.28
C ALA A 138 10.91 -17.04 0.84
N LEU A 139 12.24 -16.88 0.85
CA LEU A 139 12.92 -15.72 0.26
C LEU A 139 12.70 -15.61 -1.26
N ASN A 140 12.25 -16.68 -1.91
CA ASN A 140 11.90 -16.69 -3.34
C ASN A 140 10.43 -16.36 -3.61
N ASP A 141 9.63 -16.14 -2.57
CA ASP A 141 8.20 -15.88 -2.75
C ASP A 141 7.94 -14.47 -3.33
N PRO A 142 6.88 -14.33 -4.14
CA PRO A 142 6.66 -13.14 -4.94
C PRO A 142 6.53 -11.86 -4.11
N GLY A 143 5.72 -11.86 -3.04
CA GLY A 143 5.50 -10.65 -2.23
C GLY A 143 6.79 -10.13 -1.61
N TYR A 144 7.64 -11.01 -1.08
CA TYR A 144 8.99 -10.66 -0.58
C TYR A 144 9.82 -9.93 -1.66
N ASN A 145 9.82 -10.46 -2.88
CA ASN A 145 10.61 -9.93 -3.99
C ASN A 145 9.99 -8.69 -4.67
N GLN A 146 8.75 -8.34 -4.33
CA GLN A 146 8.00 -7.22 -4.91
C GLN A 146 8.11 -5.91 -4.11
N MET A 147 8.41 -5.98 -2.81
CA MET A 147 8.45 -4.77 -1.95
C MET A 147 9.46 -3.71 -2.40
N LYS A 148 10.51 -4.12 -3.11
CA LYS A 148 11.48 -3.21 -3.74
C LYS A 148 10.84 -2.25 -4.75
N TYR A 149 9.77 -2.65 -5.43
CA TYR A 149 9.09 -1.81 -6.43
C TYR A 149 8.38 -0.63 -5.80
N LEU A 150 7.76 -0.82 -4.63
CA LEU A 150 7.22 0.28 -3.85
C LEU A 150 8.33 1.25 -3.42
N LYS A 151 9.45 0.74 -2.90
CA LYS A 151 10.60 1.57 -2.52
C LYS A 151 11.10 2.40 -3.71
N ASN A 152 11.38 1.75 -4.84
CA ASN A 152 11.90 2.41 -6.02
C ASN A 152 10.96 3.51 -6.49
N LEU A 153 9.66 3.21 -6.61
CA LEU A 153 8.65 4.18 -7.00
C LEU A 153 8.67 5.42 -6.09
N MET A 154 8.64 5.23 -4.77
CA MET A 154 8.54 6.37 -3.84
C MET A 154 9.81 7.22 -3.77
N LEU A 155 10.98 6.66 -4.10
CA LEU A 155 12.26 7.38 -4.13
C LEU A 155 12.55 8.08 -5.46
N THR A 156 11.76 7.85 -6.50
CA THR A 156 11.90 8.52 -7.81
C THR A 156 11.40 9.97 -7.79
N PHE A 157 10.49 10.33 -6.88
CA PHE A 157 9.78 11.61 -6.90
C PHE A 157 10.12 12.48 -5.69
N PRO A 158 9.86 13.81 -5.74
CA PRO A 158 10.04 14.69 -4.59
C PRO A 158 9.35 14.15 -3.32
N PHE A 159 10.14 13.87 -2.29
CA PHE A 159 9.73 13.01 -1.20
C PHE A 159 8.95 13.74 -0.09
N PHE A 160 9.39 14.95 0.29
CA PHE A 160 8.94 15.60 1.52
C PHE A 160 7.68 16.46 1.34
N GLU A 161 7.42 16.98 0.13
CA GLU A 161 6.16 17.69 -0.17
C GLU A 161 4.98 16.74 -0.47
N ARG A 162 5.21 15.42 -0.44
CA ARG A 162 4.18 14.43 -0.75
C ARG A 162 3.06 14.43 0.30
N VAL A 163 1.82 14.42 -0.16
CA VAL A 163 0.62 14.33 0.67
C VAL A 163 -0.37 13.29 0.12
N PRO A 164 -1.16 12.61 0.97
CA PRO A 164 -2.35 11.90 0.51
C PRO A 164 -3.42 12.91 0.05
N ASP A 165 -4.02 12.70 -1.12
CA ASP A 165 -5.04 13.61 -1.66
C ASP A 165 -6.06 12.85 -2.52
N GLN A 166 -7.13 12.37 -1.88
CA GLN A 166 -8.21 11.67 -2.59
C GLN A 166 -9.03 12.58 -3.51
N SER A 167 -8.88 13.91 -3.44
CA SER A 167 -9.56 14.82 -4.37
C SER A 167 -9.03 14.74 -5.80
N ILE A 168 -7.93 14.02 -6.02
CA ILE A 168 -7.40 13.62 -7.33
C ILE A 168 -8.34 12.66 -8.05
N ILE A 169 -9.07 11.81 -7.31
CA ILE A 169 -9.99 10.85 -7.90
C ILE A 169 -11.33 11.56 -8.08
N ALA A 170 -11.61 11.93 -9.34
CA ALA A 170 -12.85 12.56 -9.73
C ALA A 170 -13.99 11.53 -9.85
N GLY A 171 -15.23 12.04 -9.93
CA GLY A 171 -16.42 11.20 -10.02
C GLY A 171 -16.63 10.31 -8.79
N GLN A 172 -17.25 9.15 -9.00
CA GLN A 172 -17.53 8.19 -7.93
C GLN A 172 -16.43 7.12 -7.86
N ASN A 173 -15.63 7.17 -6.78
CA ASN A 173 -14.66 6.14 -6.45
C ASN A 173 -15.36 4.82 -6.06
N GLY A 174 -14.65 3.71 -6.18
CA GLY A 174 -15.12 2.40 -5.74
C GLY A 174 -14.99 2.20 -4.23
N GLU A 175 -15.52 1.08 -3.76
CA GLU A 175 -15.45 0.66 -2.36
C GLU A 175 -14.55 -0.56 -2.20
N ARG A 176 -14.03 -0.77 -0.98
CA ARG A 176 -13.10 -1.88 -0.67
C ARG A 176 -11.99 -1.95 -1.73
N TYR A 177 -11.83 -3.07 -2.41
CA TYR A 177 -10.80 -3.31 -3.41
C TYR A 177 -10.89 -2.38 -4.63
N ASP A 178 -12.09 -1.91 -4.98
CA ASP A 178 -12.29 -0.94 -6.07
C ASP A 178 -11.96 0.50 -5.67
N ARG A 179 -11.65 0.76 -4.39
CA ARG A 179 -11.22 2.07 -3.91
C ARG A 179 -9.84 2.36 -4.47
N ALA A 180 -9.77 3.22 -5.48
CA ALA A 180 -8.51 3.83 -5.88
C ALA A 180 -8.00 4.74 -4.74
N ILE A 181 -6.68 4.77 -4.55
CA ILE A 181 -6.04 5.63 -3.55
C ILE A 181 -4.96 6.48 -4.23
N ALA A 182 -4.86 7.75 -3.86
CA ALA A 182 -4.04 8.73 -4.54
C ALA A 182 -3.16 9.54 -3.57
N THR A 183 -1.94 9.81 -4.01
CA THR A 183 -0.98 10.68 -3.34
C THR A 183 -0.31 11.59 -4.37
N ARG A 184 0.16 12.76 -3.96
CA ARG A 184 0.83 13.71 -4.87
C ARG A 184 1.88 14.55 -4.16
N GLY A 185 2.81 15.10 -4.93
CA GLY A 185 3.57 16.28 -4.56
C GLY A 185 2.97 17.54 -5.21
N ASN A 186 3.85 18.46 -5.61
CA ASN A 186 3.46 19.70 -6.28
C ASN A 186 3.26 19.53 -7.80
N ASP A 187 4.12 18.71 -8.43
CA ASP A 187 4.26 18.55 -9.87
C ASP A 187 4.17 17.09 -10.33
N TYR A 188 3.79 16.19 -9.42
CA TYR A 188 3.51 14.78 -9.73
C TYR A 188 2.36 14.25 -8.87
N LEU A 189 1.63 13.28 -9.40
CA LEU A 189 0.65 12.49 -8.66
C LEU A 189 0.74 11.02 -9.03
N MET A 190 0.25 10.19 -8.11
CA MET A 190 0.17 8.75 -8.27
C MET A 190 -1.21 8.26 -7.83
N VAL A 191 -1.81 7.35 -8.59
CA VAL A 191 -3.07 6.69 -8.24
C VAL A 191 -2.89 5.18 -8.30
N TYR A 192 -2.97 4.52 -7.16
CA TYR A 192 -2.94 3.06 -7.06
C TYR A 192 -4.35 2.50 -7.27
N ASN A 193 -4.48 1.56 -8.20
CA ASN A 193 -5.72 0.90 -8.57
C ASN A 193 -5.51 -0.61 -8.55
N TYR A 194 -6.10 -1.25 -7.55
CA TYR A 194 -5.90 -2.67 -7.26
C TYR A 194 -6.67 -3.60 -8.21
N THR A 195 -7.91 -3.24 -8.56
CA THR A 195 -8.78 -4.11 -9.37
C THR A 195 -8.75 -3.79 -10.85
N GLY A 196 -8.26 -2.61 -11.26
CA GLY A 196 -8.37 -2.13 -12.63
C GLY A 196 -9.74 -1.56 -12.98
N ARG A 197 -10.61 -1.27 -12.00
CA ARG A 197 -11.86 -0.53 -12.22
C ARG A 197 -11.55 0.80 -12.94
N PRO A 198 -12.34 1.21 -13.95
CA PRO A 198 -12.17 2.53 -14.56
C PRO A 198 -12.19 3.65 -13.51
N MET A 199 -11.29 4.61 -13.67
CA MET A 199 -11.15 5.75 -12.77
C MET A 199 -11.03 7.07 -13.54
N GLU A 200 -11.47 8.15 -12.92
CA GLU A 200 -11.30 9.52 -13.43
C GLU A 200 -10.31 10.25 -12.54
N VAL A 201 -9.31 10.90 -13.14
CA VAL A 201 -8.18 11.51 -12.44
C VAL A 201 -8.07 12.97 -12.82
N ASP A 202 -8.10 13.85 -11.82
CA ASP A 202 -8.01 15.30 -11.97
C ASP A 202 -6.54 15.77 -11.98
N PHE A 203 -6.03 16.08 -13.16
CA PHE A 203 -4.65 16.53 -13.34
C PHE A 203 -4.45 17.99 -12.89
N SER A 204 -5.53 18.72 -12.59
CA SER A 204 -5.46 20.11 -12.10
C SER A 204 -4.92 20.22 -10.67
N LYS A 205 -4.79 19.10 -9.97
CA LYS A 205 -4.23 19.00 -8.61
C LYS A 205 -2.72 19.19 -8.53
N ILE A 206 -2.03 19.20 -9.68
CA ILE A 206 -0.59 19.41 -9.79
C ILE A 206 -0.28 20.46 -10.88
N SER A 207 0.92 21.06 -10.80
CA SER A 207 1.36 22.08 -11.76
C SER A 207 1.46 21.57 -13.20
N GLY A 208 1.58 22.49 -14.16
CA GLY A 208 1.83 22.20 -15.58
C GLY A 208 0.60 22.40 -16.45
N ALA A 209 0.76 22.99 -17.63
CA ALA A 209 -0.32 23.07 -18.62
C ALA A 209 -0.56 21.73 -19.32
N LYS A 210 0.52 20.95 -19.46
CA LYS A 210 0.56 19.60 -20.03
C LYS A 210 1.16 18.64 -19.01
N LYS A 211 0.75 17.37 -19.06
CA LYS A 211 1.19 16.31 -18.16
C LYS A 211 1.51 15.04 -18.93
N ASN A 212 2.61 14.40 -18.60
CA ASN A 212 2.94 13.07 -19.09
C ASN A 212 2.35 12.02 -18.13
N ALA A 213 1.86 10.90 -18.67
CA ALA A 213 1.31 9.81 -17.89
C ALA A 213 1.95 8.46 -18.24
N TRP A 214 2.10 7.59 -17.23
CA TRP A 214 2.64 6.24 -17.34
C TRP A 214 1.81 5.26 -16.51
N TRP A 215 1.74 4.02 -16.97
CA TRP A 215 1.38 2.88 -16.14
C TRP A 215 2.61 2.30 -15.47
N TYR A 216 2.46 1.88 -14.21
CA TYR A 216 3.48 1.20 -13.44
C TYR A 216 2.90 -0.08 -12.82
N THR A 217 3.40 -1.24 -13.24
CA THR A 217 2.95 -2.55 -12.75
C THR A 217 3.71 -2.91 -11.47
N THR A 218 2.99 -3.13 -10.37
CA THR A 218 3.60 -3.23 -9.03
C THR A 218 4.28 -4.57 -8.73
N LYS A 219 3.94 -5.62 -9.48
CA LYS A 219 4.49 -6.98 -9.30
C LYS A 219 5.84 -7.21 -9.97
N ASP A 220 6.20 -6.40 -10.95
CA ASP A 220 7.46 -6.53 -11.71
C ASP A 220 8.19 -5.20 -11.95
N GLY A 221 7.60 -4.07 -11.57
CA GLY A 221 8.21 -2.74 -11.67
C GLY A 221 8.25 -2.18 -13.09
N LYS A 222 7.53 -2.78 -14.04
CA LYS A 222 7.46 -2.31 -15.41
C LYS A 222 6.76 -0.98 -15.50
N LEU A 223 7.30 -0.11 -16.34
CA LEU A 223 6.81 1.21 -16.66
C LEU A 223 6.38 1.24 -18.13
N GLU A 224 5.23 1.82 -18.42
CA GLU A 224 4.70 1.97 -19.78
C GLU A 224 4.22 3.41 -19.97
N TYR A 225 4.83 4.12 -20.92
CA TYR A 225 4.41 5.48 -21.25
C TYR A 225 3.09 5.48 -22.02
N ILE A 226 2.14 6.29 -21.55
CA ILE A 226 0.80 6.40 -22.14
C ILE A 226 0.75 7.55 -23.14
N GLY A 227 1.23 8.73 -22.74
CA GLY A 227 1.12 9.95 -23.56
C GLY A 227 1.17 11.24 -22.75
N GLU A 228 1.01 12.35 -23.46
CA GLU A 228 0.88 13.69 -22.89
C GLU A 228 -0.58 14.15 -22.96
N PHE A 229 -1.06 14.76 -21.88
CA PHE A 229 -2.44 15.18 -21.68
C PHE A 229 -2.51 16.65 -21.31
N ASP A 230 -3.61 17.31 -21.68
CA ASP A 230 -3.94 18.63 -21.16
C ASP A 230 -4.27 18.61 -19.68
N ASN A 231 -4.18 19.77 -19.03
CA ASN A 231 -4.70 19.92 -17.68
C ASN A 231 -6.23 19.70 -17.65
N GLY A 232 -6.73 18.92 -16.69
CA GLY A 232 -8.15 18.59 -16.58
C GLY A 232 -8.39 17.18 -16.05
N VAL A 233 -9.64 16.71 -16.14
CA VAL A 233 -10.04 15.36 -15.71
C VAL A 233 -9.97 14.40 -16.89
N HIS A 234 -9.29 13.26 -16.68
CA HIS A 234 -9.13 12.22 -17.69
C HIS A 234 -9.51 10.84 -17.14
N LYS A 235 -10.09 10.00 -17.98
CA LYS A 235 -10.48 8.64 -17.62
C LYS A 235 -9.39 7.64 -18.00
N PHE A 236 -9.07 6.74 -17.09
CA PHE A 236 -8.08 5.70 -17.27
C PHE A 236 -8.65 4.32 -16.96
N GLN A 237 -8.19 3.33 -17.72
CA GLN A 237 -8.40 1.91 -17.50
C GLN A 237 -7.21 1.17 -18.10
N HIS A 238 -6.50 0.38 -17.28
CA HIS A 238 -5.40 -0.44 -17.76
C HIS A 238 -5.94 -1.65 -18.53
N ASP A 239 -5.25 -2.09 -19.60
CA ASP A 239 -5.62 -3.27 -20.39
C ASP A 239 -5.16 -4.58 -19.71
N SER A 240 -5.71 -4.85 -18.52
CA SER A 240 -5.51 -6.10 -17.79
C SER A 240 -6.85 -6.61 -17.25
N GLY A 241 -6.93 -7.90 -16.94
CA GLY A 241 -8.16 -8.48 -16.37
C GLY A 241 -8.59 -7.78 -15.07
N TYR A 242 -9.88 -7.50 -14.95
CA TYR A 242 -10.45 -6.92 -13.73
C TYR A 242 -10.28 -7.86 -12.53
N CYS A 243 -9.87 -7.32 -11.38
CA CYS A 243 -9.65 -8.04 -10.11
C CYS A 243 -8.78 -9.31 -10.26
N SER A 244 -7.80 -9.26 -11.16
CA SER A 244 -6.97 -10.43 -11.52
C SER A 244 -5.64 -10.52 -10.75
N GLY A 245 -5.43 -9.69 -9.73
CA GLY A 245 -4.14 -9.56 -9.04
C GLY A 245 -3.07 -8.86 -9.89
N ASN A 246 -3.49 -8.11 -10.92
CA ASN A 246 -2.65 -7.24 -11.74
C ASN A 246 -2.96 -5.79 -11.37
N ASP A 247 -2.40 -5.34 -10.26
CA ASP A 247 -2.56 -4.00 -9.70
C ASP A 247 -1.50 -3.03 -10.20
N HIS A 248 -1.93 -1.80 -10.45
CA HIS A 248 -1.14 -0.79 -11.15
C HIS A 248 -1.14 0.54 -10.41
N VAL A 249 -0.11 1.33 -10.64
CA VAL A 249 -0.07 2.75 -10.32
C VAL A 249 -0.13 3.55 -11.62
N LEU A 250 -1.09 4.47 -11.73
CA LEU A 250 -1.01 5.55 -12.72
C LEU A 250 -0.07 6.61 -12.16
N ILE A 251 0.99 6.91 -12.90
CA ILE A 251 1.93 7.98 -12.57
C ILE A 251 1.67 9.14 -13.54
N VAL A 252 1.53 10.35 -13.01
CA VAL A 252 1.32 11.56 -13.82
C VAL A 252 2.26 12.65 -13.32
N VAL A 253 2.95 13.29 -14.26
CA VAL A 253 3.97 14.30 -13.97
C VAL A 253 3.77 15.51 -14.87
N ASP A 254 3.94 16.71 -14.33
CA ASP A 254 4.09 17.94 -15.10
C ASP A 254 5.10 17.72 -16.25
N SER A 255 4.72 18.04 -17.49
CA SER A 255 5.54 17.71 -18.66
C SER A 255 6.87 18.45 -18.71
N SER A 256 7.05 19.49 -17.87
CA SER A 256 8.32 20.20 -17.70
C SER A 256 9.33 19.49 -16.79
N LYS A 257 8.95 18.39 -16.14
CA LYS A 257 9.81 17.62 -15.22
C LYS A 257 10.27 16.32 -15.86
N ASP A 258 11.45 15.86 -15.43
CA ASP A 258 12.17 14.73 -15.99
C ASP A 258 12.43 13.61 -14.96
N TYR A 259 11.55 13.48 -13.95
CA TYR A 259 11.61 12.38 -12.96
C TYR A 259 11.57 11.00 -13.61
N LEU A 260 10.83 10.89 -14.72
CA LEU A 260 10.74 9.70 -15.56
C LEU A 260 11.03 10.09 -17.01
N ASN A 261 11.74 9.24 -17.72
CA ASN A 261 11.89 9.36 -19.17
C ASN A 261 10.75 8.63 -19.90
N LYS A 262 10.32 9.18 -21.04
CA LYS A 262 9.27 8.60 -21.90
C LYS A 262 9.66 7.25 -22.49
N ASP A 263 10.96 7.00 -22.68
CA ASP A 263 11.49 5.76 -23.26
C ASP A 263 11.81 4.68 -22.21
N TRP A 264 11.62 4.96 -20.91
CA TRP A 264 11.87 3.98 -19.86
C TRP A 264 10.79 2.91 -19.81
N THR A 265 11.23 1.66 -19.63
CA THR A 265 10.36 0.48 -19.46
C THR A 265 10.32 -0.04 -18.03
N GLU A 266 11.11 0.54 -17.12
CA GLU A 266 11.15 0.21 -15.69
C GLU A 266 11.74 1.38 -14.89
N ILE A 267 11.50 1.39 -13.57
CA ILE A 267 12.18 2.29 -12.64
C ILE A 267 13.39 1.56 -12.06
N ASN A 268 14.57 2.17 -12.20
CA ASN A 268 15.82 1.62 -11.68
C ASN A 268 15.77 1.39 -10.16
N ALA A 269 16.61 0.47 -9.68
CA ALA A 269 16.77 0.26 -8.24
C ALA A 269 17.27 1.54 -7.56
N HIS A 270 16.59 1.94 -6.49
CA HIS A 270 17.05 3.00 -5.60
C HIS A 270 17.70 2.39 -4.35
N GLU A 271 18.90 2.86 -4.01
CA GLU A 271 19.64 2.44 -2.80
C GLU A 271 19.00 2.95 -1.50
#